data_AF-A0A6G0S2B1-F1
#
_entry.id   AF-A0A6G0S2B1-F1
#
_cell.length_a   1.000
_cell.length_b   1.000
_cell.length_c   1.000
_cell.angle_alpha   90.00
_cell.angle_beta   90.00
_cell.angle_gamma   90.00
#
_symmetry.space_group_name_H-M   'P 1'
#
loop_
_entity.id
_entity.type
_entity.pdbx_description
1 polymer ?
#
loop_
_entity_poly.entity_id
_entity_poly.type
_entity_poly.pdbx_seq_one_letter_code
_entity_poly.pdbx_strand_id
1 'polypeptide(L)'
;MDVIPGNNVSIAVFTDSDYANDPDDSKSLSGYITFLDGNVISYSSRKQGINAQSSTEAEYIAKNEGVKGILWIVGLCEELR
;
A
#
# COMPACT_ATOMS: atom_id res chain seq x y z
N MET A 1 -6.17 -29.01 3.81
CA MET A 1 -6.79 -27.71 3.49
C MET A 1 -7.15 -27.80 2.03
N ASP A 2 -8.44 -27.96 1.73
CA ASP A 2 -8.91 -28.03 0.35
C ASP A 2 -8.86 -26.62 -0.23
N VAL A 3 -7.89 -26.38 -1.11
CA VAL A 3 -7.79 -25.11 -1.85
C VAL A 3 -8.76 -25.23 -3.02
N ILE A 4 -9.89 -24.54 -2.92
CA ILE A 4 -10.85 -24.43 -4.01
C ILE A 4 -10.24 -23.47 -5.05
N PRO A 5 -9.98 -23.90 -6.29
CA PRO A 5 -9.42 -23.02 -7.32
C PRO A 5 -10.42 -21.90 -7.63
N GLY A 6 -10.02 -20.66 -7.38
CA GLY A 6 -10.76 -19.48 -7.83
C GLY A 6 -10.44 -19.17 -9.29
N ASN A 7 -11.46 -18.79 -10.08
CA ASN A 7 -11.28 -18.40 -11.48
C ASN A 7 -10.82 -16.94 -11.66
N ASN A 8 -10.80 -16.15 -10.59
CA ASN A 8 -10.41 -14.75 -10.60
C ASN A 8 -9.65 -14.42 -9.32
N VAL A 9 -8.63 -13.59 -9.45
CA VAL A 9 -7.85 -13.05 -8.33
C VAL A 9 -8.37 -11.64 -8.03
N SER A 10 -8.74 -11.37 -6.78
CA SER A 10 -9.15 -10.05 -6.31
C SER A 10 -8.02 -9.41 -5.51
N ILE A 11 -7.58 -8.23 -5.92
CA ILE A 11 -6.55 -7.45 -5.23
C ILE A 11 -7.17 -6.14 -4.77
N ALA A 12 -6.97 -5.79 -3.50
CA ALA A 12 -7.37 -4.51 -2.94
C ALA A 12 -6.24 -3.90 -2.11
N VAL A 13 -6.09 -2.58 -2.16
CA VAL A 13 -5.13 -1.85 -1.34
C VAL A 13 -5.76 -0.63 -0.73
N PHE A 14 -5.47 -0.44 0.54
CA PHE A 14 -5.83 0.75 1.30
C PHE A 14 -4.54 1.45 1.71
N THR A 15 -4.56 2.76 1.63
CA THR A 15 -3.42 3.63 1.96
C THR A 15 -3.93 4.74 2.87
N ASP A 16 -3.07 5.20 3.76
CA ASP A 16 -3.35 6.28 4.69
C ASP A 16 -2.07 7.08 4.94
N SER A 17 -2.21 8.36 5.28
CA SER A 17 -1.08 9.18 5.68
C SER A 17 -1.36 9.97 6.95
N ASP A 18 -0.35 10.04 7.80
CA ASP A 18 -0.36 10.89 8.99
C ASP A 18 0.56 12.09 8.73
N TYR A 19 -0.05 13.25 8.49
CA TYR A 19 0.63 14.43 8.01
C TYR A 19 1.48 15.12 9.08
N ALA A 20 2.76 15.36 8.76
CA ALA A 20 3.69 16.13 9.58
C ALA A 20 3.75 15.72 11.06
N ASN A 21 3.57 14.43 11.34
CA ASN A 21 3.51 13.90 12.71
C ASN A 21 4.89 13.79 13.38
N ASP A 22 5.99 13.84 12.62
CA ASP A 22 7.32 13.80 13.22
C ASP A 22 7.75 15.16 13.80
N PRO A 23 8.11 15.26 15.09
CA PRO A 23 8.46 16.53 15.72
C PRO A 23 9.84 17.07 15.30
N ASP A 24 10.76 16.21 14.84
CA ASP A 24 12.14 16.60 14.52
C ASP A 24 12.24 17.15 13.09
N ASP A 25 11.60 16.47 12.12
CA ASP A 25 11.68 16.82 10.70
C ASP A 25 10.34 17.13 10.04
N SER A 26 9.22 17.05 10.77
CA SER A 26 7.87 17.30 10.24
C SER A 26 7.51 16.42 9.05
N LYS A 27 8.13 15.24 8.94
CA LYS A 27 7.78 14.27 7.91
C LYS A 27 6.52 13.52 8.27
N SER A 28 5.73 13.24 7.25
CA SER A 28 4.53 12.43 7.36
C SER A 28 4.87 10.94 7.46
N LEU A 29 3.97 10.15 8.03
CA LEU A 29 4.01 8.69 7.99
C LEU A 29 3.06 8.18 6.91
N SER A 30 3.51 7.30 6.03
CA SER A 30 2.68 6.60 5.05
C SER A 30 2.39 5.18 5.53
N GLY A 31 1.12 4.80 5.51
CA GLY A 31 0.64 3.45 5.73
C GLY A 31 0.03 2.84 4.47
N TYR A 32 0.17 1.53 4.30
CA TYR A 32 -0.65 0.77 3.37
C TYR A 32 -0.90 -0.65 3.86
N ILE A 33 -1.97 -1.26 3.35
CA ILE A 33 -2.32 -2.67 3.52
C ILE A 33 -2.88 -3.23 2.21
N THR A 34 -2.41 -4.43 1.85
CA THR A 34 -2.77 -5.13 0.62
C THR A 34 -3.45 -6.45 0.91
N PHE A 35 -4.58 -6.65 0.24
CA PHE A 35 -5.40 -7.84 0.29
C PHE A 35 -5.35 -8.62 -1.02
N LEU A 36 -5.27 -9.93 -0.91
CA LEU A 36 -5.42 -10.92 -1.99
C LEU A 36 -6.56 -11.86 -1.60
N ASP A 37 -7.64 -11.86 -2.37
CA ASP A 37 -8.86 -12.64 -2.11
C ASP A 37 -9.38 -12.50 -0.66
N GLY A 38 -9.36 -11.26 -0.16
CA GLY A 38 -9.80 -10.92 1.20
C GLY A 38 -8.78 -11.23 2.31
N ASN A 39 -7.60 -11.76 1.98
CA ASN A 39 -6.54 -12.04 2.95
C ASN A 39 -5.43 -10.99 2.87
N VAL A 40 -4.93 -10.54 4.02
CA VAL A 40 -3.80 -9.60 4.08
C VAL A 40 -2.51 -10.31 3.67
N ILE A 41 -1.82 -9.78 2.67
CA ILE A 41 -0.56 -10.35 2.17
C ILE A 41 0.65 -9.40 2.33
N SER A 42 0.41 -8.10 2.47
CA SER A 42 1.46 -7.11 2.67
C SER A 42 0.90 -5.89 3.40
N TYR A 43 1.72 -5.29 4.25
CA TYR A 43 1.42 -4.03 4.92
C TYR A 43 2.73 -3.33 5.27
N SER A 44 2.68 -2.01 5.41
CA SER A 44 3.81 -1.25 5.90
C SER A 44 3.34 0.08 6.48
N SER A 45 4.09 0.58 7.47
CA SER A 45 4.02 1.96 7.93
C SER A 45 5.44 2.53 7.94
N ARG A 46 5.68 3.62 7.20
CA ARG A 46 7.02 4.20 7.00
C ARG A 46 6.97 5.71 6.96
N LYS A 47 7.98 6.35 7.55
CA LYS A 47 8.24 7.79 7.38
C LYS A 47 8.49 8.11 5.90
N GLN A 48 7.83 9.13 5.38
CA GLN A 48 8.01 9.60 4.01
C GLN A 48 9.44 10.11 3.81
N GLY A 49 9.99 9.94 2.61
CA GLY A 49 11.35 10.44 2.31
C GLY A 49 11.42 11.97 2.21
N ILE A 50 10.32 12.58 1.76
CA ILE A 50 10.16 14.01 1.51
C ILE A 50 9.17 14.62 2.50
N ASN A 51 9.29 15.92 2.76
CA ASN A 51 8.28 16.67 3.52
C ASN A 51 7.13 17.03 2.58
N ALA A 52 5.94 16.49 2.84
CA ALA A 52 4.73 16.93 2.19
C ALA A 52 4.37 18.36 2.62
N GLN A 53 3.90 19.19 1.69
CA GLN A 53 3.46 20.56 1.97
C GLN A 53 1.97 20.64 2.34
N SER A 54 1.23 19.55 2.23
CA SER A 54 -0.17 19.45 2.62
C SER A 54 -0.54 18.01 2.98
N SER A 55 -1.67 17.81 3.67
CA SER A 55 -2.22 16.47 3.91
C SER A 55 -2.56 15.75 2.62
N THR A 56 -3.07 16.45 1.59
CA THR A 56 -3.37 15.85 0.28
C THR A 56 -2.12 15.31 -0.41
N GLU A 57 -1.01 16.03 -0.31
CA GLU A 57 0.27 15.55 -0.86
C GLU A 57 0.78 14.34 -0.09
N ALA A 58 0.66 14.34 1.25
CA ALA A 58 1.02 13.18 2.07
C ALA A 58 0.21 11.93 1.69
N GLU A 59 -1.11 12.08 1.46
CA GLU A 59 -1.99 11.01 0.99
C GLU A 59 -1.55 10.49 -0.38
N TYR A 60 -1.16 11.39 -1.29
CA TYR A 60 -0.70 11.01 -2.62
C TYR A 60 0.62 10.23 -2.57
N ILE A 61 1.53 10.61 -1.67
CA ILE A 61 2.77 9.87 -1.43
C ILE A 61 2.48 8.48 -0.85
N ALA A 62 1.58 8.37 0.13
CA ALA A 62 1.16 7.07 0.67
C ALA A 62 0.50 6.18 -0.40
N LYS A 63 -0.36 6.77 -1.24
CA LYS A 63 -0.98 6.08 -2.38
C LYS A 63 0.06 5.55 -3.36
N ASN A 64 1.06 6.34 -3.70
CA ASN A 64 2.15 5.93 -4.59
C ASN A 64 2.91 4.71 -4.04
N GLU A 65 3.20 4.69 -2.74
CA GLU A 65 3.83 3.53 -2.08
C GLU A 65 2.95 2.27 -2.16
N GLY A 66 1.64 2.40 -1.91
CA GLY A 66 0.70 1.29 -2.07
C GLY A 66 0.64 0.74 -3.51
N VAL A 67 0.58 1.63 -4.52
CA VAL A 67 0.50 1.25 -5.94
C VAL A 67 1.74 0.47 -6.40
N LYS A 68 2.94 0.82 -5.92
CA LYS A 68 4.17 0.06 -6.24
C LYS A 68 4.05 -1.41 -5.84
N GLY A 69 3.53 -1.67 -4.64
CA GLY A 69 3.29 -3.03 -4.15
C GLY A 69 2.26 -3.77 -5.00
N ILE A 70 1.17 -3.11 -5.38
CA ILE A 70 0.11 -3.70 -6.23
C ILE A 70 0.65 -4.10 -7.59
N LEU A 71 1.40 -3.22 -8.25
CA LEU A 71 1.87 -3.47 -9.60
C LEU A 71 2.73 -4.74 -9.66
N TRP A 72 3.55 -4.97 -8.63
CA TRP A 72 4.33 -6.18 -8.48
C TRP A 72 3.45 -7.43 -8.29
N ILE A 73 2.43 -7.35 -7.43
CA ILE A 73 1.50 -8.49 -7.19
C ILE A 73 0.69 -8.81 -8.45
N VAL A 74 0.20 -7.81 -9.16
CA VAL A 74 -0.52 -7.99 -10.42
C VAL A 74 0.36 -8.71 -11.44
N GLY A 75 1.61 -8.27 -11.62
CA GLY A 75 2.56 -8.93 -12.52
C GLY A 75 2.82 -10.39 -12.11
N LEU A 76 3.01 -10.65 -10.81
CA LEU A 76 3.18 -12.01 -10.31
C LEU A 76 1.95 -12.89 -10.58
N CYS A 77 0.75 -12.37 -10.38
CA CYS A 77 -0.50 -13.10 -10.67
C CYS A 77 -0.68 -13.38 -12.17
N GLU A 78 -0.21 -12.49 -13.04
CA GLU A 78 -0.21 -12.71 -14.49
C GLU A 78 0.80 -13.77 -14.93
N GLU A 79 1.99 -13.81 -14.31
CA GLU A 79 3.02 -14.83 -14.60
C GLU A 79 2.64 -16.23 -14.12
N LEU A 80 1.89 -16.33 -13.03
CA LEU A 80 1.47 -17.61 -12.42
C LEU A 80 0.17 -18.17 -13.00
N ARG A 81 -0.48 -17.44 -13.92
CA ARG A 81 -1.70 -17.85 -14.59
C ARG A 81 -1.42 -18.82 -15.74
#